data_AF-R9MWA2-F1
#
_entry.id   AF-R9MWA2-F1
#
_cell.length_a   1.000
_cell.length_b   1.000
_cell.length_c   1.000
_cell.angle_alpha   90.00
_cell.angle_beta   90.00
_cell.angle_gamma   90.00
#
_symmetry.space_group_name_H-M   'P 1'
#
loop_
_entity.id
_entity.type
_entity.pdbx_description
1 polymer ?
#
loop_
_entity_poly.entity_id
_entity_poly.type
_entity_poly.pdbx_seq_one_letter_code
_entity_poly.pdbx_strand_id
1 'polypeptide(L)'
;MRKYNSSIKTAFISEAGSKLENNDYFGFVELDKYACYVIADGITQMRNSDSARVAIEAVINAFYSDPGISKGKVRGYLKSANQALLQGKSYEKLKASVTVVVTDYQKCRYGYAGNTRFRLYRDGRAVISSFDMSLSQELVKEEKLLRDKLAEHEERNNLYSYFGRERFNPFISKKIKLKDSDIITLYTRGIWENVDEGELADVFAEAGDEPMEECDKVEDLLLSRQPKNLENYTFAAIYIDKIFTDPNRKKKIKKIILFSVIVLVVILIISLIIFLWRRDRAQKRESMEQFFDNVETYMEDNNYIRAREECKKALELAEKLKDSEKKELYNSYLVCLEAVISADDQYEEGDYIQAKDAYLTAMARVRYADNAGLSYIEKKLEQIREYEQVFDYITLGDSLLELESYELAEEKYLEAKRSAAAIYFAEGKQQALDALDVLYEKWSAAKEEEKEQNARQAQAQVSAADIVRQGDDAYSEGDYDGAMVFYLIALEKYRELEDAAQSTALNNKIIALNEKQEEVEERLKEAKVLEEQARLYAEDKDYEQAKIQYQYAKAIYTELGKDNKANEIQGAIDIVDAKTSQQEKEEADAAREEEKAAGSQNTVSGN
;
A
#
# COMPACT_ATOMS: atom_id res chain seq x y z
N MET A 1 -57.26 -54.84 -8.93
CA MET A 1 -57.26 -55.80 -7.80
C MET A 1 -56.13 -56.80 -8.07
N ARG A 2 -55.30 -57.17 -7.08
CA ARG A 2 -54.08 -57.95 -7.35
C ARG A 2 -54.38 -59.44 -7.49
N LYS A 3 -55.19 -59.98 -6.57
CA LYS A 3 -55.65 -61.38 -6.57
C LYS A 3 -56.18 -61.84 -7.94
N TYR A 4 -57.14 -61.11 -8.52
CA TYR A 4 -57.73 -61.42 -9.84
C TYR A 4 -56.73 -61.38 -11.02
N ASN A 5 -55.57 -60.75 -10.85
CA ASN A 5 -54.54 -60.65 -11.87
C ASN A 5 -53.32 -61.53 -11.54
N SER A 6 -53.49 -62.48 -10.63
CA SER A 6 -52.54 -63.52 -10.23
C SER A 6 -53.28 -64.85 -10.13
N SER A 7 -52.56 -65.97 -10.23
CA SER A 7 -53.12 -67.31 -9.99
C SER A 7 -52.26 -67.99 -8.94
N ILE A 8 -52.90 -68.41 -7.84
CA ILE A 8 -52.28 -69.18 -6.77
C ILE A 8 -53.18 -70.39 -6.51
N LYS A 9 -52.62 -71.60 -6.57
CA LYS A 9 -53.30 -72.85 -6.17
C LYS A 9 -52.67 -73.35 -4.87
N THR A 10 -53.49 -73.84 -3.94
CA THR A 10 -53.01 -74.34 -2.64
C THR A 10 -53.62 -75.70 -2.36
N ALA A 11 -52.81 -76.68 -1.98
CA ALA A 11 -53.25 -77.97 -1.45
C ALA A 11 -52.46 -78.32 -0.19
N PHE A 12 -53.02 -79.19 0.65
CA PHE A 12 -52.35 -79.66 1.86
C PHE A 12 -52.91 -81.00 2.31
N ILE A 13 -52.09 -81.74 3.04
CA ILE A 13 -52.42 -82.97 3.78
C ILE A 13 -52.13 -82.71 5.27
N SER A 14 -52.93 -83.30 6.16
CA SER A 14 -52.78 -83.09 7.60
C SER A 14 -53.38 -84.24 8.39
N GLU A 15 -52.54 -85.10 8.94
CA GLU A 15 -52.98 -86.35 9.55
C GLU A 15 -52.42 -86.56 10.97
N ALA A 16 -53.16 -87.32 11.78
CA ALA A 16 -52.77 -87.59 13.16
C ALA A 16 -51.58 -88.57 13.28
N GLY A 17 -51.28 -89.32 12.21
CA GLY A 17 -50.25 -90.37 12.24
C GLY A 17 -50.61 -91.49 13.23
N SER A 18 -49.67 -91.86 14.10
CA SER A 18 -49.88 -92.85 15.17
C SER A 18 -50.51 -92.26 16.44
N LYS A 19 -50.84 -90.95 16.47
CA LYS A 19 -51.43 -90.27 17.63
C LYS A 19 -52.95 -90.34 17.60
N LEU A 20 -53.57 -90.14 18.78
CA LEU A 20 -55.04 -90.11 18.94
C LEU A 20 -55.68 -88.86 18.33
N GLU A 21 -54.95 -87.74 18.31
CA GLU A 21 -55.43 -86.43 17.86
C GLU A 21 -54.36 -85.79 16.97
N ASN A 22 -54.80 -85.01 15.98
CA ASN A 22 -53.91 -84.19 15.15
C ASN A 22 -53.72 -82.81 15.80
N ASN A 23 -52.50 -82.53 16.28
CA ASN A 23 -52.14 -81.24 16.88
C ASN A 23 -51.42 -80.31 15.90
N ASP A 24 -51.29 -80.70 14.64
CA ASP A 24 -50.81 -79.83 13.57
C ASP A 24 -52.00 -79.11 12.92
N TYR A 25 -51.74 -77.92 12.38
CA TYR A 25 -52.77 -77.16 11.69
C TYR A 25 -52.17 -76.34 10.56
N PHE A 26 -52.90 -76.25 9.45
CA PHE A 26 -52.60 -75.38 8.32
C PHE A 26 -53.81 -74.49 8.04
N GLY A 27 -53.58 -73.20 7.81
CA GLY A 27 -54.64 -72.25 7.52
C GLY A 27 -54.15 -71.10 6.66
N PHE A 28 -55.01 -70.58 5.80
CA PHE A 28 -54.67 -69.47 4.92
C PHE A 28 -55.85 -68.54 4.66
N VAL A 29 -55.53 -67.29 4.32
CA VAL A 29 -56.50 -66.26 3.91
C VAL A 29 -55.95 -65.48 2.72
N GLU A 30 -56.73 -65.38 1.66
CA GLU A 30 -56.36 -64.67 0.44
C GLU A 30 -57.27 -63.46 0.17
N LEU A 31 -56.78 -62.27 0.52
CA LEU A 31 -57.44 -60.98 0.28
C LEU A 31 -57.06 -60.39 -1.08
N ASP A 32 -57.76 -59.35 -1.53
CA ASP A 32 -57.55 -58.71 -2.85
C ASP A 32 -56.12 -58.22 -3.12
N LYS A 33 -55.39 -57.81 -2.07
CA LYS A 33 -54.06 -57.20 -2.16
C LYS A 33 -52.96 -58.06 -1.54
N TYR A 34 -53.32 -58.97 -0.62
CA TYR A 34 -52.39 -59.79 0.12
C TYR A 34 -52.96 -61.18 0.40
N ALA A 35 -52.11 -62.18 0.53
CA ALA A 35 -52.48 -63.49 1.06
C ALA A 35 -51.54 -63.87 2.22
N CYS A 36 -52.05 -64.64 3.17
CA CYS A 36 -51.34 -65.14 4.34
C CYS A 36 -51.54 -66.65 4.45
N TYR A 37 -50.47 -67.40 4.57
CA TYR A 37 -50.46 -68.85 4.77
C TYR A 37 -49.72 -69.14 6.07
N VAL A 38 -50.26 -70.04 6.88
CA VAL A 38 -49.73 -70.34 8.20
C VAL A 38 -49.75 -71.84 8.42
N ILE A 39 -48.63 -72.39 8.85
CA ILE A 39 -48.53 -73.77 9.32
C ILE A 39 -48.05 -73.77 10.76
N ALA A 40 -48.62 -74.65 11.58
CA ALA A 40 -48.28 -74.77 12.99
C ALA A 40 -48.20 -76.25 13.41
N ASP A 41 -47.22 -76.55 14.24
CA ASP A 41 -46.99 -77.83 14.91
C ASP A 41 -47.14 -77.61 16.42
N GLY A 42 -48.09 -78.31 17.03
CA GLY A 42 -48.41 -78.22 18.45
C GLY A 42 -47.44 -79.01 19.32
N ILE A 43 -46.61 -78.31 20.12
CA ILE A 43 -45.57 -78.94 20.95
C ILE A 43 -46.12 -79.45 22.29
N THR A 44 -47.19 -78.84 22.83
CA THR A 44 -47.71 -79.17 24.16
C THR A 44 -48.32 -80.57 24.19
N GLN A 45 -47.74 -81.47 24.99
CA GLN A 45 -48.10 -82.91 25.07
C GLN A 45 -49.33 -83.20 25.95
N MET A 46 -50.28 -82.27 26.07
CA MET A 46 -51.55 -82.51 26.77
C MET A 46 -52.62 -83.01 25.81
N ARG A 47 -53.49 -83.92 26.29
CA ARG A 47 -54.74 -84.25 25.59
C ARG A 47 -55.58 -82.99 25.38
N ASN A 48 -56.19 -82.83 24.20
CA ASN A 48 -56.97 -81.65 23.81
C ASN A 48 -56.17 -80.33 23.77
N SER A 49 -54.87 -80.36 23.43
CA SER A 49 -54.08 -79.11 23.29
C SER A 49 -54.34 -78.42 21.96
N ASP A 50 -55.08 -77.32 21.98
CA ASP A 50 -55.36 -76.50 20.78
C ASP A 50 -54.20 -75.55 20.37
N SER A 51 -52.94 -75.90 20.65
CA SER A 51 -51.80 -74.98 20.50
C SER A 51 -51.62 -74.48 19.05
N ALA A 52 -51.66 -75.38 18.06
CA ALA A 52 -51.53 -74.99 16.65
C ALA A 52 -52.73 -74.16 16.16
N ARG A 53 -53.95 -74.58 16.52
CA ARG A 53 -55.20 -73.89 16.16
C ARG A 53 -55.23 -72.45 16.71
N VAL A 54 -54.96 -72.27 18.01
CA VAL A 54 -54.93 -70.96 18.67
C VAL A 54 -53.89 -70.04 18.02
N ALA A 55 -52.71 -70.58 17.69
CA ALA A 55 -51.66 -69.79 17.05
C ALA A 55 -52.08 -69.33 15.65
N ILE A 56 -52.67 -70.21 14.84
CA ILE A 56 -53.13 -69.89 13.49
C ILE A 56 -54.27 -68.88 13.50
N GLU A 57 -55.27 -69.07 14.35
CA GLU A 57 -56.38 -68.11 14.52
C GLU A 57 -55.85 -66.72 14.88
N ALA A 58 -54.89 -66.63 15.80
CA ALA A 58 -54.28 -65.37 16.20
C ALA A 58 -53.49 -64.70 15.05
N VAL A 59 -52.74 -65.47 14.24
CA VAL A 59 -52.05 -64.94 13.05
C VAL A 59 -53.06 -64.44 12.02
N ILE A 60 -54.07 -65.25 11.69
CA ILE A 60 -55.06 -64.94 10.67
C ILE A 60 -55.85 -63.69 11.06
N ASN A 61 -56.29 -63.59 12.32
CA ASN A 61 -57.00 -62.41 12.83
C ASN A 61 -56.13 -61.15 12.76
N ALA A 62 -54.88 -61.24 13.21
CA ALA A 62 -53.95 -60.11 13.16
C ALA A 62 -53.64 -59.67 11.71
N PHE A 63 -53.54 -60.63 10.78
CA PHE A 63 -53.39 -60.35 9.36
C PHE A 63 -54.64 -59.68 8.77
N TYR A 64 -55.83 -60.19 9.08
CA TYR A 64 -57.09 -59.67 8.57
C TYR A 64 -57.34 -58.22 9.03
N SER A 65 -57.02 -57.89 10.29
CA SER A 65 -57.15 -56.53 10.82
C SER A 65 -56.19 -55.52 10.19
N ASP A 66 -54.99 -55.96 9.83
CA ASP A 66 -53.95 -55.05 9.33
C ASP A 66 -53.02 -55.72 8.29
N PRO A 67 -53.52 -55.98 7.06
CA PRO A 67 -52.80 -56.76 6.05
C PRO A 67 -51.53 -56.05 5.53
N GLY A 68 -50.40 -56.75 5.47
CA GLY A 68 -49.21 -56.24 4.81
C GLY A 68 -47.96 -57.11 4.90
N ILE A 69 -47.04 -56.93 3.95
CA ILE A 69 -45.80 -57.71 3.82
C ILE A 69 -44.57 -57.04 4.46
N SER A 70 -44.74 -55.98 5.26
CA SER A 70 -43.61 -55.28 5.88
C SER A 70 -42.99 -56.14 7.00
N LYS A 71 -41.71 -55.91 7.34
CA LYS A 71 -41.03 -56.69 8.39
C LYS A 71 -41.74 -56.48 9.73
N GLY A 72 -42.24 -55.27 9.98
CA GLY A 72 -43.02 -54.93 11.16
C GLY A 72 -44.37 -55.63 11.22
N LYS A 73 -45.09 -55.73 10.09
CA LYS A 73 -46.41 -56.40 10.03
C LYS A 73 -46.29 -57.90 10.32
N VAL A 74 -45.38 -58.59 9.63
CA VAL A 74 -45.11 -60.03 9.87
C VAL A 74 -44.66 -60.27 11.32
N ARG A 75 -43.81 -59.39 11.88
CA ARG A 75 -43.47 -59.45 13.31
C ARG A 75 -44.69 -59.31 14.21
N GLY A 76 -45.60 -58.40 13.87
CA GLY A 76 -46.87 -58.21 14.57
C GLY A 76 -47.68 -59.50 14.62
N TYR A 77 -47.87 -60.17 13.47
CA TYR A 77 -48.63 -61.42 13.40
C TYR A 77 -48.03 -62.53 14.27
N LEU A 78 -46.70 -62.71 14.19
CA LEU A 78 -45.98 -63.70 15.00
C LEU A 78 -46.07 -63.36 16.51
N LYS A 79 -46.00 -62.08 16.88
CA LYS A 79 -46.17 -61.65 18.27
C LYS A 79 -47.59 -61.90 18.78
N SER A 80 -48.62 -61.64 17.96
CA SER A 80 -50.01 -61.91 18.32
C SER A 80 -50.24 -63.38 18.64
N ALA A 81 -49.69 -64.29 17.83
CA ALA A 81 -49.74 -65.73 18.12
C ALA A 81 -48.98 -66.11 19.40
N ASN A 82 -47.78 -65.57 19.62
CA ASN A 82 -47.04 -65.85 20.86
C ASN A 82 -47.80 -65.36 22.09
N GLN A 83 -48.44 -64.20 22.00
CA GLN A 83 -49.27 -63.65 23.07
C GLN A 83 -50.52 -64.48 23.32
N ALA A 84 -51.21 -64.94 22.27
CA ALA A 84 -52.39 -65.80 22.41
C ALA A 84 -52.06 -67.12 23.12
N LEU A 85 -50.90 -67.73 22.80
CA LEU A 85 -50.45 -68.95 23.46
C LEU A 85 -50.01 -68.72 24.93
N LEU A 86 -49.40 -67.57 25.23
CA LEU A 86 -49.07 -67.18 26.61
C LEU A 86 -50.31 -66.90 27.48
N GLN A 87 -51.40 -66.46 26.86
CA GLN A 87 -52.67 -66.14 27.54
C GLN A 87 -53.68 -67.31 27.55
N GLY A 88 -53.33 -68.45 26.96
CA GLY A 88 -54.19 -69.62 26.88
C GLY A 88 -54.63 -70.12 28.26
N LYS A 89 -55.90 -70.51 28.40
CA LYS A 89 -56.55 -70.92 29.66
C LYS A 89 -56.19 -72.35 30.12
N SER A 90 -54.98 -72.83 29.82
CA SER A 90 -54.53 -74.17 30.23
C SER A 90 -53.71 -74.09 31.52
N TYR A 91 -53.66 -75.20 32.26
CA TYR A 91 -52.84 -75.35 33.46
C TYR A 91 -51.33 -75.26 33.14
N GLU A 92 -50.95 -75.53 31.87
CA GLU A 92 -49.62 -75.25 31.32
C GLU A 92 -49.66 -74.23 30.17
N LYS A 93 -48.57 -73.50 29.99
CA LYS A 93 -48.38 -72.60 28.85
C LYS A 93 -48.40 -73.41 27.54
N LEU A 94 -49.32 -73.07 26.63
CA LEU A 94 -49.41 -73.68 25.30
C LEU A 94 -48.17 -73.34 24.46
N LYS A 95 -47.66 -74.29 23.69
CA LYS A 95 -46.42 -74.15 22.91
C LYS A 95 -46.62 -74.67 21.49
N ALA A 96 -46.09 -73.95 20.51
CA ALA A 96 -46.14 -74.35 19.10
C ALA A 96 -44.91 -73.89 18.31
N SER A 97 -44.61 -74.60 17.24
CA SER A 97 -43.74 -74.16 16.15
C SER A 97 -44.61 -73.59 15.04
N VAL A 98 -44.39 -72.36 14.58
CA VAL A 98 -45.27 -71.71 13.59
C VAL A 98 -44.46 -71.01 12.52
N THR A 99 -44.88 -71.18 11.27
CA THR A 99 -44.35 -70.47 10.10
C THR A 99 -45.48 -69.71 9.40
N VAL A 100 -45.26 -68.42 9.17
CA VAL A 100 -46.20 -67.50 8.50
C VAL A 100 -45.58 -67.02 7.21
N VAL A 101 -46.29 -67.12 6.09
CA VAL A 101 -45.91 -66.59 4.78
C VAL A 101 -46.94 -65.57 4.34
N VAL A 102 -46.50 -64.34 4.05
CA VAL A 102 -47.37 -63.26 3.56
C VAL A 102 -46.90 -62.80 2.18
N THR A 103 -47.80 -62.78 1.21
CA THR A 103 -47.53 -62.33 -0.17
C THR A 103 -48.39 -61.14 -0.56
N ASP A 104 -47.86 -60.25 -1.39
CA ASP A 104 -48.61 -59.17 -2.05
C ASP A 104 -48.90 -59.46 -3.53
N TYR A 105 -48.83 -60.74 -3.91
CA TYR A 105 -48.90 -61.31 -5.25
C TYR A 105 -47.73 -60.94 -6.18
N GLN A 106 -46.72 -60.23 -5.67
CA GLN A 106 -45.45 -59.96 -6.38
C GLN A 106 -44.24 -60.41 -5.59
N LYS A 107 -44.33 -60.30 -4.27
CA LYS A 107 -43.28 -60.60 -3.32
C LYS A 107 -43.89 -61.30 -2.14
N CYS A 108 -43.20 -62.30 -1.61
CA CYS A 108 -43.53 -62.89 -0.32
C CYS A 108 -42.51 -62.47 0.76
N ARG A 109 -42.91 -62.65 2.01
CA ARG A 109 -42.06 -62.61 3.18
C ARG A 109 -42.56 -63.68 4.12
N TYR A 110 -41.65 -64.48 4.67
CA TYR A 110 -41.98 -65.45 5.69
C TYR A 110 -41.33 -65.09 7.01
N GLY A 111 -41.89 -65.60 8.09
CA GLY A 111 -41.30 -65.54 9.41
C GLY A 111 -41.79 -66.71 10.25
N TYR A 112 -40.94 -67.18 11.15
CA TYR A 112 -41.19 -68.41 11.89
C TYR A 112 -40.46 -68.40 13.23
N ALA A 113 -40.92 -69.26 14.13
CA ALA A 113 -40.16 -69.70 15.30
C ALA A 113 -40.49 -71.17 15.56
N GLY A 114 -39.48 -71.94 15.94
CA GLY A 114 -39.56 -73.39 16.07
C GLY A 114 -38.94 -74.12 14.87
N ASN A 115 -39.53 -75.27 14.53
CA ASN A 115 -39.03 -76.23 13.53
C ASN A 115 -40.08 -76.61 12.46
N THR A 116 -41.14 -75.81 12.27
CA THR A 116 -41.88 -75.87 11.01
C THR A 116 -41.05 -75.25 9.91
N ARG A 117 -41.06 -75.86 8.73
CA ARG A 117 -40.12 -75.52 7.66
C ARG A 117 -40.84 -74.85 6.49
N PHE A 118 -40.14 -73.89 5.90
CA PHE A 118 -40.48 -73.19 4.67
C PHE A 118 -39.45 -73.53 3.59
N ARG A 119 -39.92 -73.86 2.39
CA ARG A 119 -39.09 -73.87 1.18
C ARG A 119 -39.76 -73.14 0.04
N LEU A 120 -38.92 -72.59 -0.84
CA LEU A 120 -39.31 -72.05 -2.12
C LEU A 120 -38.57 -72.83 -3.21
N TYR A 121 -39.32 -73.49 -4.07
CA TYR A 121 -38.84 -74.12 -5.29
C TYR A 121 -39.05 -73.20 -6.48
N ARG A 122 -38.07 -73.19 -7.39
CA ARG A 122 -38.09 -72.45 -8.64
C ARG A 122 -37.36 -73.26 -9.70
N ASP A 123 -38.00 -73.44 -10.85
CA ASP A 123 -37.46 -74.23 -11.96
C ASP A 123 -36.98 -75.62 -11.48
N GLY A 124 -37.78 -76.28 -10.63
CA GLY A 124 -37.50 -77.61 -10.07
C GLY A 124 -36.44 -77.65 -8.95
N ARG A 125 -35.95 -76.52 -8.45
CA ARG A 125 -34.87 -76.48 -7.42
C ARG A 125 -35.25 -75.66 -6.20
N ALA A 126 -34.88 -76.14 -5.01
CA ALA A 126 -35.01 -75.38 -3.77
C ALA A 126 -34.05 -74.17 -3.78
N VAL A 127 -34.60 -72.96 -3.92
CA VAL A 127 -33.83 -71.70 -3.93
C VAL A 127 -33.75 -71.03 -2.57
N ILE A 128 -34.70 -71.33 -1.67
CA ILE A 128 -34.72 -70.81 -0.30
C ILE A 128 -35.23 -71.91 0.63
N SER A 129 -34.56 -72.09 1.77
CA SER A 129 -34.98 -72.99 2.86
C SER A 129 -34.91 -72.24 4.20
N SER A 130 -35.84 -72.51 5.11
CA SER A 130 -35.72 -72.13 6.52
C SER A 130 -34.75 -73.06 7.25
N PHE A 131 -34.29 -72.62 8.42
CA PHE A 131 -33.48 -73.43 9.32
C PHE A 131 -34.18 -73.55 10.67
N ASP A 132 -34.18 -74.74 11.26
CA ASP A 132 -34.84 -74.98 12.54
C ASP A 132 -34.23 -74.11 13.65
N MET A 133 -35.05 -73.62 14.58
CA MET A 133 -34.56 -72.93 15.77
C MET A 133 -34.21 -73.89 16.89
N SER A 134 -33.38 -74.90 16.57
CA SER A 134 -32.90 -75.94 17.48
C SER A 134 -31.42 -75.77 17.83
N LEU A 135 -31.01 -76.35 18.96
CA LEU A 135 -29.61 -76.31 19.41
C LEU A 135 -28.67 -76.97 18.40
N SER A 136 -29.06 -78.12 17.83
CA SER A 136 -28.22 -78.80 16.83
C SER A 136 -28.03 -77.97 15.55
N GLN A 137 -29.06 -77.21 15.14
CA GLN A 137 -28.96 -76.32 13.98
C GLN A 137 -28.02 -75.12 14.24
N GLU A 138 -27.96 -74.64 15.49
CA GLU A 138 -26.99 -73.62 15.92
C GLU A 138 -25.56 -74.17 15.91
N LEU A 139 -25.35 -75.42 16.37
CA LEU A 139 -24.04 -76.09 16.28
C LEU A 139 -23.54 -76.26 14.85
N VAL A 140 -24.43 -76.60 13.90
CA VAL A 140 -24.08 -76.65 12.46
C VAL A 140 -23.69 -75.27 11.94
N LYS A 141 -24.39 -74.23 12.36
CA LYS A 141 -24.09 -72.85 11.96
C LYS A 141 -22.77 -72.35 12.53
N GLU A 142 -22.38 -72.82 13.71
CA GLU A 142 -21.09 -72.54 14.35
C GLU A 142 -19.95 -73.46 13.86
N GLU A 143 -20.19 -74.28 12.81
CA GLU A 143 -19.24 -75.27 12.26
C GLU A 143 -18.78 -76.34 13.27
N LYS A 144 -19.51 -76.49 14.38
CA LYS A 144 -19.27 -77.50 15.43
C LYS A 144 -19.90 -78.86 15.13
N LEU A 145 -20.80 -78.92 14.14
CA LEU A 145 -21.46 -80.14 13.67
C LEU A 145 -21.50 -80.16 12.13
N LEU A 146 -21.13 -81.29 11.51
CA LEU A 146 -21.29 -81.50 10.07
C LEU A 146 -22.78 -81.61 9.70
N ARG A 147 -23.18 -81.01 8.58
CA ARG A 147 -24.59 -81.02 8.10
C ARG A 147 -25.17 -82.42 7.98
N ASP A 148 -24.38 -83.39 7.50
CA ASP A 148 -24.82 -84.77 7.29
C ASP A 148 -25.13 -85.49 8.61
N LYS A 149 -24.54 -85.04 9.73
CA LYS A 149 -24.80 -85.57 11.08
C LYS A 149 -25.95 -84.88 11.80
N LEU A 150 -26.52 -83.82 11.22
CA LEU A 150 -27.64 -83.09 11.84
C LEU A 150 -28.89 -83.96 11.97
N ALA A 151 -29.12 -84.84 10.98
CA ALA A 151 -30.32 -85.66 10.92
C ALA A 151 -30.41 -86.68 12.08
N GLU A 152 -29.26 -87.16 12.55
CA GLU A 152 -29.13 -88.19 13.60
C GLU A 152 -28.84 -87.61 14.99
N HIS A 153 -28.78 -86.28 15.13
CA HIS A 153 -28.37 -85.64 16.38
C HIS A 153 -29.47 -85.67 17.45
N GLU A 154 -29.14 -86.04 18.69
CA GLU A 154 -30.11 -86.15 19.81
C GLU A 154 -30.85 -84.83 20.09
N GLU A 155 -30.12 -83.71 20.08
CA GLU A 155 -30.68 -82.36 20.29
C GLU A 155 -31.41 -81.75 19.07
N ARG A 156 -31.71 -82.53 18.03
CA ARG A 156 -32.40 -82.05 16.81
C ARG A 156 -33.76 -81.43 17.08
N ASN A 157 -34.44 -81.91 18.12
CA ASN A 157 -35.74 -81.43 18.56
C ASN A 157 -35.70 -80.43 19.74
N ASN A 158 -34.52 -80.07 20.25
CA ASN A 158 -34.41 -79.13 21.36
C ASN A 158 -34.43 -77.68 20.87
N LEU A 159 -35.60 -77.05 20.93
CA LEU A 159 -35.85 -75.72 20.39
C LEU A 159 -35.41 -74.60 21.34
N TYR A 160 -34.46 -73.77 20.90
CA TYR A 160 -34.07 -72.56 21.64
C TYR A 160 -35.06 -71.39 21.44
N SER A 161 -35.97 -71.46 20.45
CA SER A 161 -37.03 -70.46 20.20
C SER A 161 -38.26 -71.11 19.57
N TYR A 162 -39.43 -70.87 20.16
CA TYR A 162 -40.75 -71.40 19.80
C TYR A 162 -41.84 -70.46 20.34
N PHE A 163 -43.11 -70.66 20.02
CA PHE A 163 -44.22 -69.81 20.50
C PHE A 163 -44.74 -70.28 21.87
N GLY A 164 -45.23 -69.35 22.70
CA GLY A 164 -45.66 -69.64 24.08
C GLY A 164 -44.59 -69.38 25.14
N ARG A 165 -43.59 -68.55 24.83
CA ARG A 165 -42.49 -68.16 25.74
C ARG A 165 -42.36 -66.66 25.86
N GLU A 166 -41.85 -66.20 27.00
CA GLU A 166 -41.68 -64.77 27.29
C GLU A 166 -40.55 -64.14 26.45
N ARG A 167 -39.41 -64.82 26.33
CA ARG A 167 -38.29 -64.39 25.47
C ARG A 167 -38.49 -64.90 24.04
N PHE A 168 -39.36 -64.23 23.28
CA PHE A 168 -39.73 -64.61 21.92
C PHE A 168 -38.96 -63.83 20.85
N ASN A 169 -38.12 -64.53 20.07
CA ASN A 169 -37.33 -63.94 18.99
C ASN A 169 -37.53 -64.72 17.67
N PRO A 170 -38.59 -64.39 16.89
CA PRO A 170 -38.86 -65.07 15.63
C PRO A 170 -37.95 -64.58 14.51
N PHE A 171 -37.69 -65.45 13.54
CA PHE A 171 -37.00 -65.10 12.31
C PHE A 171 -37.99 -64.41 11.36
N ILE A 172 -37.50 -63.43 10.59
CA ILE A 172 -38.29 -62.76 9.56
C ILE A 172 -37.40 -62.49 8.35
N SER A 173 -37.80 -62.99 7.19
CA SER A 173 -37.02 -62.91 5.96
C SER A 173 -36.95 -61.49 5.38
N LYS A 174 -36.02 -61.29 4.43
CA LYS A 174 -36.10 -60.18 3.47
C LYS A 174 -37.32 -60.37 2.55
N LYS A 175 -37.74 -59.32 1.82
CA LYS A 175 -38.79 -59.49 0.81
C LYS A 175 -38.23 -60.33 -0.33
N ILE A 176 -38.89 -61.44 -0.64
CA ILE A 176 -38.50 -62.37 -1.71
C ILE A 176 -39.36 -62.03 -2.92
N LYS A 177 -38.74 -61.86 -4.09
CA LYS A 177 -39.48 -61.63 -5.33
C LYS A 177 -39.95 -62.97 -5.88
N LEU A 178 -41.26 -63.08 -6.09
CA LEU A 178 -41.89 -64.25 -6.70
C LEU A 178 -41.73 -64.18 -8.22
N LYS A 179 -41.71 -65.35 -8.84
CA LYS A 179 -41.82 -65.56 -10.28
C LYS A 179 -43.02 -66.47 -10.56
N ASP A 180 -43.45 -66.47 -11.82
CA ASP A 180 -44.40 -67.45 -12.32
C ASP A 180 -43.79 -68.85 -12.15
N SER A 181 -44.62 -69.84 -11.81
CA SER A 181 -44.25 -71.23 -11.50
C SER A 181 -43.38 -71.43 -10.25
N ASP A 182 -43.29 -70.44 -9.36
CA ASP A 182 -42.69 -70.65 -8.03
C ASP A 182 -43.61 -71.55 -7.17
N ILE A 183 -43.04 -72.50 -6.44
CA ILE A 183 -43.78 -73.36 -5.49
C ILE A 183 -43.26 -73.10 -4.08
N ILE A 184 -44.15 -72.73 -3.17
CA ILE A 184 -43.85 -72.60 -1.74
C ILE A 184 -44.36 -73.84 -1.03
N THR A 185 -43.50 -74.51 -0.26
CA THR A 185 -43.90 -75.64 0.57
C THR A 185 -43.72 -75.31 2.04
N LEU A 186 -44.70 -75.72 2.84
CA LEU A 186 -44.72 -75.57 4.29
C LEU A 186 -44.95 -76.94 4.93
N TYR A 187 -44.14 -77.32 5.91
CA TYR A 187 -44.30 -78.64 6.53
C TYR A 187 -43.85 -78.71 7.98
N THR A 188 -44.47 -79.63 8.73
CA THR A 188 -44.22 -79.85 10.16
C THR A 188 -43.19 -80.95 10.40
N ARG A 189 -42.89 -81.21 11.67
CA ARG A 189 -41.89 -82.20 12.10
C ARG A 189 -42.15 -83.61 11.58
N GLY A 190 -43.40 -84.05 11.57
CA GLY A 190 -43.74 -85.40 11.12
C GLY A 190 -43.34 -85.70 9.66
N ILE A 191 -43.24 -84.67 8.81
CA ILE A 191 -42.72 -84.82 7.45
C ILE A 191 -41.19 -84.93 7.47
N TRP A 192 -40.48 -83.94 7.98
CA TRP A 192 -39.03 -83.82 7.75
C TRP A 192 -38.17 -84.75 8.60
N GLU A 193 -38.74 -85.37 9.65
CA GLU A 193 -38.09 -86.46 10.36
C GLU A 193 -38.04 -87.74 9.53
N ASN A 194 -38.98 -87.89 8.59
CA ASN A 194 -39.19 -89.14 7.85
C ASN A 194 -38.97 -89.02 6.34
N VAL A 195 -38.97 -87.82 5.77
CA VAL A 195 -38.66 -87.56 4.35
C VAL A 195 -37.49 -86.59 4.30
N ASP A 196 -36.42 -86.99 3.62
CA ASP A 196 -35.20 -86.19 3.58
C ASP A 196 -35.28 -85.05 2.55
N GLU A 197 -34.31 -84.14 2.67
CA GLU A 197 -34.29 -82.93 1.87
C GLU A 197 -34.06 -83.17 0.37
N GLY A 198 -33.40 -84.27 0.02
CA GLY A 198 -33.13 -84.72 -1.34
C GLY A 198 -34.36 -85.35 -1.97
N GLU A 199 -35.07 -86.21 -1.23
CA GLU A 199 -36.34 -86.79 -1.67
C GLU A 199 -37.40 -85.71 -1.96
N LEU A 200 -37.52 -84.72 -1.08
CA LEU A 200 -38.37 -83.56 -1.36
C LEU A 200 -37.90 -82.80 -2.60
N ALA A 201 -36.58 -82.71 -2.85
CA ALA A 201 -36.08 -82.05 -4.05
C ALA A 201 -36.49 -82.82 -5.32
N ASP A 202 -36.48 -84.15 -5.28
CA ASP A 202 -36.85 -85.01 -6.41
C ASP A 202 -38.35 -84.89 -6.73
N VAL A 203 -39.22 -84.89 -5.71
CA VAL A 203 -40.67 -84.66 -5.90
C VAL A 203 -40.92 -83.33 -6.62
N PHE A 204 -40.25 -82.26 -6.19
CA PHE A 204 -40.46 -80.92 -6.77
C PHE A 204 -39.62 -80.64 -8.02
N ALA A 205 -38.69 -81.51 -8.40
CA ALA A 205 -37.93 -81.39 -9.65
C ALA A 205 -38.82 -81.69 -10.87
N GLU A 206 -39.77 -82.61 -10.71
CA GLU A 206 -40.72 -83.05 -11.74
C GLU A 206 -42.17 -82.69 -11.36
N ALA A 207 -42.35 -81.63 -10.57
CA ALA A 207 -43.67 -81.18 -10.15
C ALA A 207 -44.57 -80.83 -11.35
N GLY A 208 -45.78 -81.39 -11.37
CA GLY A 208 -46.83 -81.07 -12.34
C GLY A 208 -47.55 -79.76 -12.00
N ASP A 209 -48.70 -79.49 -12.63
CA ASP A 209 -49.49 -78.26 -12.42
C ASP A 209 -50.53 -78.36 -11.29
N GLU A 210 -50.66 -79.52 -10.64
CA GLU A 210 -51.64 -79.79 -9.59
C GLU A 210 -50.98 -79.99 -8.22
N PRO A 211 -51.17 -79.05 -7.25
CA PRO A 211 -50.46 -79.11 -5.97
C PRO A 211 -50.80 -80.34 -5.11
N MET A 212 -51.99 -80.93 -5.30
CA MET A 212 -52.43 -82.08 -4.51
C MET A 212 -51.65 -83.35 -4.88
N GLU A 213 -51.35 -83.55 -6.16
CA GLU A 213 -50.56 -84.71 -6.62
C GLU A 213 -49.19 -84.74 -5.93
N GLU A 214 -48.57 -83.58 -5.71
CA GLU A 214 -47.28 -83.51 -5.02
C GLU A 214 -47.39 -83.65 -3.51
N CYS A 215 -48.53 -83.28 -2.92
CA CYS A 215 -48.80 -83.59 -1.52
C CYS A 215 -48.94 -85.11 -1.34
N ASP A 216 -49.69 -85.78 -2.21
CA ASP A 216 -49.90 -87.24 -2.19
C ASP A 216 -48.57 -87.99 -2.39
N LYS A 217 -47.71 -87.55 -3.32
CA LYS A 217 -46.36 -88.15 -3.49
C LYS A 217 -45.50 -88.03 -2.23
N VAL A 218 -45.55 -86.90 -1.53
CA VAL A 218 -44.81 -86.73 -0.25
C VAL A 218 -45.40 -87.65 0.84
N GLU A 219 -46.72 -87.80 0.88
CA GLU A 219 -47.39 -88.72 1.81
C GLU A 219 -47.02 -90.18 1.51
N ASP A 220 -47.02 -90.59 0.25
CA ASP A 220 -46.62 -91.94 -0.17
C ASP A 220 -45.18 -92.25 0.22
N LEU A 221 -44.25 -91.29 0.02
CA LEU A 221 -42.86 -91.43 0.47
C LEU A 221 -42.77 -91.61 1.99
N LEU A 222 -43.52 -90.81 2.75
CA LEU A 222 -43.61 -90.90 4.21
C LEU A 222 -44.14 -92.27 4.66
N LEU A 223 -45.25 -92.73 4.10
CA LEU A 223 -45.96 -93.95 4.50
C LEU A 223 -45.24 -95.23 4.06
N SER A 224 -44.54 -95.21 2.92
CA SER A 224 -43.78 -96.35 2.40
C SER A 224 -42.70 -96.85 3.37
N ARG A 225 -42.17 -95.96 4.22
CA ARG A 225 -41.15 -96.26 5.23
C ARG A 225 -41.70 -96.98 6.47
N GLN A 226 -43.02 -97.07 6.63
CA GLN A 226 -43.70 -97.68 7.79
C GLN A 226 -43.08 -97.28 9.15
N PRO A 227 -42.99 -95.96 9.46
CA PRO A 227 -42.40 -95.49 10.70
C PRO A 227 -43.16 -96.05 11.92
N LYS A 228 -42.42 -96.62 12.88
CA LYS A 228 -43.00 -97.29 14.07
C LYS A 228 -43.82 -96.36 14.98
N ASN A 229 -43.50 -95.07 14.99
CA ASN A 229 -44.22 -94.04 15.75
C ASN A 229 -44.24 -92.75 14.91
N LEU A 230 -45.22 -92.66 14.01
CA LEU A 230 -45.41 -91.49 13.18
C LEU A 230 -46.06 -90.38 14.02
N GLU A 231 -45.37 -89.26 14.18
CA GLU A 231 -45.93 -88.05 14.80
C GLU A 231 -47.01 -87.42 13.90
N ASN A 232 -47.70 -86.38 14.41
CA ASN A 232 -48.57 -85.57 13.56
C ASN A 232 -47.76 -85.00 12.38
N TYR A 233 -48.36 -85.01 11.20
CA TYR A 233 -47.72 -84.49 10.01
C TYR A 233 -48.69 -83.65 9.20
N THR A 234 -48.19 -82.50 8.74
CA THR A 234 -48.88 -81.61 7.83
C THR A 234 -47.90 -81.13 6.78
N PHE A 235 -48.33 -81.19 5.52
CA PHE A 235 -47.59 -80.68 4.37
C PHE A 235 -48.53 -79.82 3.53
N ALA A 236 -48.09 -78.64 3.13
CA ALA A 236 -48.84 -77.74 2.27
C ALA A 236 -47.98 -77.27 1.10
N ALA A 237 -48.56 -77.30 -0.10
CA ALA A 237 -47.96 -76.80 -1.32
C ALA A 237 -48.77 -75.62 -1.87
N ILE A 238 -48.10 -74.51 -2.14
CA ILE A 238 -48.68 -73.24 -2.59
C ILE A 238 -48.00 -72.85 -3.91
N TYR A 239 -48.72 -73.03 -5.00
CA TYR A 239 -48.25 -72.83 -6.37
C TYR A 239 -48.55 -71.42 -6.83
N ILE A 240 -47.54 -70.73 -7.35
CA ILE A 240 -47.66 -69.36 -7.86
C ILE A 240 -47.63 -69.43 -9.39
N ASP A 241 -48.72 -69.87 -10.00
CA ASP A 241 -48.83 -69.99 -11.47
C ASP A 241 -48.60 -68.64 -12.17
N LYS A 242 -49.10 -67.56 -11.58
CA LYS A 242 -49.00 -66.22 -12.16
C LYS A 242 -48.89 -65.12 -11.12
N ILE A 243 -47.84 -64.31 -11.19
CA ILE A 243 -47.65 -63.12 -10.35
C ILE A 243 -48.42 -61.90 -10.88
N PHE A 244 -48.75 -60.96 -10.00
CA PHE A 244 -49.36 -59.70 -10.38
C PHE A 244 -48.35 -58.76 -11.06
N THR A 245 -48.54 -58.39 -12.33
CA THR A 245 -47.72 -57.36 -13.01
C THR A 245 -48.46 -56.03 -13.13
N ASP A 246 -47.86 -54.92 -12.69
CA ASP A 246 -48.43 -53.56 -12.86
C ASP A 246 -48.26 -53.07 -14.31
N PRO A 247 -49.35 -52.87 -15.08
CA PRO A 247 -49.30 -52.47 -16.48
C PRO A 247 -48.73 -51.05 -16.72
N ASN A 248 -48.77 -50.16 -15.72
CA ASN A 248 -48.32 -48.76 -15.87
C ASN A 248 -46.86 -48.51 -15.43
N ARG A 249 -46.16 -49.54 -14.95
CA ARG A 249 -44.81 -49.42 -14.39
C ARG A 249 -43.78 -48.91 -15.41
N LYS A 250 -43.85 -49.36 -16.67
CA LYS A 250 -42.91 -48.95 -17.74
C LYS A 250 -43.04 -47.46 -18.09
N LYS A 251 -44.26 -46.88 -18.05
CA LYS A 251 -44.50 -45.46 -18.34
C LYS A 251 -43.92 -44.54 -17.25
N LYS A 252 -44.03 -44.93 -15.97
CA LYS A 252 -43.48 -44.14 -14.85
C LYS A 252 -41.96 -44.05 -14.88
N ILE A 253 -41.27 -45.16 -15.19
CA ILE A 253 -39.80 -45.20 -15.26
C ILE A 253 -39.27 -44.32 -16.38
N LYS A 254 -39.89 -44.33 -17.58
CA LYS A 254 -39.48 -43.45 -18.69
C LYS A 254 -39.59 -41.96 -18.33
N LYS A 255 -40.64 -41.53 -17.62
CA LYS A 255 -40.79 -40.14 -17.17
C LYS A 255 -39.71 -39.73 -16.16
N ILE A 256 -39.35 -40.62 -15.23
CA ILE A 256 -38.30 -40.36 -14.24
C ILE A 256 -36.94 -40.21 -14.94
N ILE A 257 -36.60 -41.12 -15.86
CA ILE A 257 -35.35 -41.06 -16.63
C ILE A 257 -35.24 -39.75 -17.40
N LEU A 258 -36.31 -39.35 -18.11
CA LEU A 258 -36.33 -38.10 -18.87
C LEU A 258 -36.09 -36.88 -17.97
N PHE A 259 -36.77 -36.81 -16.82
CA PHE A 259 -36.59 -35.69 -15.88
C PHE A 259 -35.17 -35.66 -15.30
N SER A 260 -34.61 -36.82 -14.94
CA SER A 260 -33.24 -36.90 -14.44
C SER A 260 -32.20 -36.49 -15.50
N VAL A 261 -32.41 -36.82 -16.77
CA VAL A 261 -31.51 -36.39 -17.86
C VAL A 261 -31.53 -34.87 -18.03
N ILE A 262 -32.71 -34.24 -18.00
CA ILE A 262 -32.85 -32.78 -18.10
C ILE A 262 -32.11 -32.09 -16.93
N VAL A 263 -32.31 -32.57 -15.70
CA VAL A 263 -31.62 -32.02 -14.52
C VAL A 263 -30.09 -32.16 -14.64
N LEU A 264 -29.61 -33.30 -15.13
CA LEU A 264 -28.18 -33.56 -15.28
C LEU A 264 -27.54 -32.63 -16.34
N VAL A 265 -28.25 -32.37 -17.44
CA VAL A 265 -27.82 -31.40 -18.47
C VAL A 265 -27.74 -29.98 -17.90
N VAL A 266 -28.74 -29.54 -17.12
CA VAL A 266 -28.73 -28.22 -16.47
C VAL A 266 -27.56 -28.09 -15.50
N ILE A 267 -27.27 -29.11 -14.69
CA ILE A 267 -26.13 -29.13 -13.78
C ILE A 267 -24.80 -29.04 -14.56
N LEU A 268 -24.67 -29.76 -15.67
CA LEU A 268 -23.50 -29.68 -16.55
C LEU A 268 -23.28 -28.27 -17.11
N ILE A 269 -24.35 -27.63 -17.60
CA ILE A 269 -24.30 -26.26 -18.12
C ILE A 269 -23.89 -25.27 -17.02
N ILE A 270 -24.50 -25.34 -15.84
CA ILE A 270 -24.15 -24.47 -14.70
C ILE A 270 -22.70 -24.70 -14.29
N SER A 271 -22.25 -25.96 -14.23
CA SER A 271 -20.88 -26.31 -13.87
C SER A 271 -19.88 -25.76 -14.89
N LEU A 272 -20.20 -25.81 -16.19
CA LEU A 272 -19.39 -25.24 -17.26
C LEU A 272 -19.31 -23.71 -17.15
N ILE A 273 -20.44 -23.03 -16.89
CA ILE A 273 -20.47 -21.58 -16.68
C ILE A 273 -19.61 -21.18 -15.48
N ILE A 274 -19.72 -21.90 -14.36
CA ILE A 274 -18.89 -21.65 -13.17
C ILE A 274 -17.41 -21.89 -13.48
N PHE A 275 -17.08 -22.95 -14.21
CA PHE A 275 -15.70 -23.26 -14.60
C PHE A 275 -15.10 -22.15 -15.48
N LEU A 276 -15.81 -21.71 -16.52
CA LEU A 276 -15.37 -20.63 -17.40
C LEU A 276 -15.25 -19.31 -16.65
N TRP A 277 -16.20 -19.00 -15.77
CA TRP A 277 -16.15 -17.80 -14.94
C TRP A 277 -14.97 -17.82 -13.95
N ARG A 278 -14.67 -18.97 -13.34
CA ARG A 278 -13.49 -19.13 -12.47
C ARG A 278 -12.19 -19.00 -13.26
N ARG A 279 -12.12 -19.57 -14.47
CA ARG A 279 -10.95 -19.47 -15.34
C ARG A 279 -10.68 -18.03 -15.78
N ASP A 280 -11.71 -17.32 -16.24
CA ASP A 280 -11.62 -15.90 -16.62
C ASP A 280 -11.19 -15.02 -15.43
N ARG A 281 -11.75 -15.24 -14.24
CA ARG A 281 -11.31 -14.55 -13.03
C ARG A 281 -9.86 -14.87 -12.63
N ALA A 282 -9.43 -16.11 -12.80
CA ALA A 282 -8.04 -16.50 -12.51
C ALA A 282 -7.06 -15.80 -13.46
N GLN A 283 -7.34 -15.77 -14.77
CA GLN A 283 -6.52 -15.06 -15.75
C GLN A 283 -6.45 -13.56 -15.48
N LYS A 284 -7.59 -12.93 -15.13
CA LYS A 284 -7.60 -11.52 -14.75
C LYS A 284 -6.79 -11.22 -13.50
N ARG A 285 -6.76 -12.14 -12.52
CA ARG A 285 -5.91 -12.00 -11.33
C ARG A 285 -4.44 -12.09 -11.66
N GLU A 286 -4.06 -13.08 -12.47
CA GLU A 286 -2.68 -13.25 -12.94
C GLU A 286 -2.19 -12.02 -13.71
N SER A 287 -2.97 -11.52 -14.68
CA SER A 287 -2.62 -10.29 -15.40
C SER A 287 -2.59 -9.05 -14.50
N MET A 288 -3.47 -8.97 -13.49
CA MET A 288 -3.49 -7.87 -12.53
C MET A 288 -2.24 -7.86 -11.66
N GLU A 289 -1.82 -9.01 -11.16
CA GLU A 289 -0.57 -9.16 -10.40
C GLU A 289 0.63 -8.83 -11.28
N GLN A 290 0.69 -9.37 -12.50
CA GLN A 290 1.77 -9.08 -13.44
C GLN A 290 1.88 -7.57 -13.78
N PHE A 291 0.77 -6.88 -14.00
CA PHE A 291 0.80 -5.44 -14.22
C PHE A 291 1.31 -4.69 -12.98
N PHE A 292 0.99 -5.17 -11.78
CA PHE A 292 1.49 -4.54 -10.55
C PHE A 292 2.98 -4.82 -10.31
N ASP A 293 3.47 -6.02 -10.60
CA ASP A 293 4.91 -6.33 -10.56
C ASP A 293 5.70 -5.43 -11.52
N ASN A 294 5.12 -5.09 -12.68
CA ASN A 294 5.71 -4.13 -13.61
C ASN A 294 5.75 -2.69 -13.02
N VAL A 295 4.80 -2.31 -12.14
CA VAL A 295 4.83 -1.01 -11.46
C VAL A 295 6.10 -0.90 -10.63
N GLU A 296 6.38 -1.90 -9.80
CA GLU A 296 7.58 -1.95 -8.96
C GLU A 296 8.85 -1.90 -9.82
N THR A 297 8.91 -2.72 -10.88
CA THR A 297 10.04 -2.73 -11.83
C THR A 297 10.27 -1.35 -12.47
N TYR A 298 9.21 -0.71 -12.96
CA TYR A 298 9.35 0.62 -13.56
C TYR A 298 9.67 1.70 -12.54
N MET A 299 9.26 1.56 -11.28
CA MET A 299 9.68 2.48 -10.20
C MET A 299 11.16 2.31 -9.87
N GLU A 300 11.68 1.08 -9.85
CA GLU A 300 13.12 0.81 -9.68
C GLU A 300 13.95 1.43 -10.82
N ASP A 301 13.42 1.39 -12.05
CA ASP A 301 14.00 2.04 -13.23
C ASP A 301 13.81 3.58 -13.25
N ASN A 302 13.17 4.16 -12.22
CA ASN A 302 12.77 5.58 -12.13
C ASN A 302 11.86 6.05 -13.28
N ASN A 303 11.11 5.13 -13.91
CA ASN A 303 10.17 5.40 -14.97
C ASN A 303 8.74 5.52 -14.43
N TYR A 304 8.49 6.61 -13.71
CA TYR A 304 7.22 6.85 -13.03
C TYR A 304 6.03 6.99 -14.00
N ILE A 305 6.25 7.49 -15.22
CA ILE A 305 5.22 7.59 -16.26
C ILE A 305 4.71 6.20 -16.65
N ARG A 306 5.61 5.23 -16.90
CA ARG A 306 5.22 3.85 -17.24
C ARG A 306 4.67 3.10 -16.04
N ALA A 307 5.25 3.29 -14.85
CA ALA A 307 4.71 2.74 -13.62
C ALA A 307 3.24 3.15 -13.42
N ARG A 308 2.91 4.42 -13.67
CA ARG A 308 1.53 4.93 -13.61
C ARG A 308 0.60 4.23 -14.60
N GLU A 309 1.06 4.00 -15.85
CA GLU A 309 0.25 3.31 -16.87
C GLU A 309 -0.06 1.86 -16.49
N GLU A 310 0.94 1.11 -16.02
CA GLU A 310 0.74 -0.26 -15.55
C GLU A 310 -0.15 -0.31 -14.30
N CYS A 311 0.03 0.64 -13.37
CA CYS A 311 -0.80 0.76 -12.19
C CYS A 311 -2.28 1.02 -12.55
N LYS A 312 -2.55 1.83 -13.58
CA LYS A 312 -3.92 2.03 -14.10
C LYS A 312 -4.53 0.73 -14.65
N LYS A 313 -3.74 -0.09 -15.38
CA LYS A 313 -4.20 -1.38 -15.89
C LYS A 313 -4.49 -2.38 -14.75
N ALA A 314 -3.62 -2.43 -13.75
CA ALA A 314 -3.81 -3.25 -12.55
C ALA A 314 -5.08 -2.82 -11.78
N LEU A 315 -5.28 -1.51 -11.60
CA LEU A 315 -6.47 -0.95 -10.94
C LEU A 315 -7.76 -1.30 -11.69
N GLU A 316 -7.79 -1.17 -13.02
CA GLU A 316 -8.97 -1.53 -13.83
C GLU A 316 -9.34 -3.03 -13.67
N LEU A 317 -8.34 -3.90 -13.61
CA LEU A 317 -8.58 -5.33 -13.37
C LEU A 317 -9.05 -5.61 -11.94
N ALA A 318 -8.51 -4.92 -10.94
CA ALA A 318 -8.98 -5.02 -9.55
C ALA A 318 -10.47 -4.63 -9.43
N GLU A 319 -10.89 -3.57 -10.12
CA GLU A 319 -12.31 -3.16 -10.19
C GLU A 319 -13.20 -4.21 -10.86
N LYS A 320 -12.77 -4.77 -11.99
CA LYS A 320 -13.51 -5.85 -12.69
C LYS A 320 -13.62 -7.11 -11.83
N LEU A 321 -12.60 -7.40 -11.02
CA LEU A 321 -12.58 -8.53 -10.08
C LEU A 321 -13.41 -8.27 -8.82
N LYS A 322 -13.73 -7.00 -8.52
CA LYS A 322 -14.33 -6.53 -7.27
C LYS A 322 -13.45 -6.85 -6.06
N ASP A 323 -12.13 -6.68 -6.22
CA ASP A 323 -11.14 -6.88 -5.18
C ASP A 323 -10.88 -5.54 -4.47
N SER A 324 -11.60 -5.28 -3.37
CA SER A 324 -11.57 -3.98 -2.69
C SER A 324 -10.20 -3.66 -2.09
N GLU A 325 -9.51 -4.66 -1.56
CA GLU A 325 -8.19 -4.51 -0.92
C GLU A 325 -7.14 -4.10 -1.95
N LYS A 326 -7.05 -4.84 -3.07
CA LYS A 326 -6.14 -4.51 -4.17
C LYS A 326 -6.50 -3.18 -4.83
N LYS A 327 -7.80 -2.87 -4.96
CA LYS A 327 -8.24 -1.57 -5.48
C LYS A 327 -7.72 -0.41 -4.64
N GLU A 328 -7.85 -0.49 -3.31
CA GLU A 328 -7.40 0.56 -2.40
C GLU A 328 -5.87 0.71 -2.45
N LEU A 329 -5.14 -0.41 -2.43
CA LEU A 329 -3.69 -0.44 -2.55
C LEU A 329 -3.22 0.23 -3.87
N TYR A 330 -3.73 -0.24 -5.01
CA TYR A 330 -3.31 0.28 -6.32
C TYR A 330 -3.71 1.74 -6.52
N ASN A 331 -4.81 2.18 -5.91
CA ASN A 331 -5.16 3.60 -5.92
C ASN A 331 -4.18 4.44 -5.10
N SER A 332 -3.71 3.96 -3.95
CA SER A 332 -2.67 4.63 -3.16
C SER A 332 -1.35 4.74 -3.94
N TYR A 333 -0.94 3.67 -4.62
CA TYR A 333 0.21 3.71 -5.54
C TYR A 333 0.00 4.72 -6.67
N LEU A 334 -1.18 4.73 -7.31
CA LEU A 334 -1.47 5.64 -8.41
C LEU A 334 -1.36 7.11 -7.98
N VAL A 335 -1.94 7.47 -6.83
CA VAL A 335 -1.90 8.82 -6.26
C VAL A 335 -0.48 9.23 -5.87
N CYS A 336 0.34 8.27 -5.45
CA CYS A 336 1.76 8.48 -5.17
C CYS A 336 2.55 8.73 -6.46
N LEU A 337 2.39 7.87 -7.47
CA LEU A 337 3.03 8.01 -8.78
C LEU A 337 2.68 9.34 -9.45
N GLU A 338 1.42 9.76 -9.40
CA GLU A 338 1.00 11.06 -9.94
C GLU A 338 1.62 12.24 -9.18
N ALA A 339 1.84 12.13 -7.87
CA ALA A 339 2.52 13.16 -7.09
C ALA A 339 4.01 13.25 -7.44
N VAL A 340 4.69 12.11 -7.64
CA VAL A 340 6.09 12.08 -8.07
C VAL A 340 6.24 12.66 -9.48
N ILE A 341 5.39 12.25 -10.43
CA ILE A 341 5.42 12.79 -11.80
C ILE A 341 5.21 14.31 -11.79
N SER A 342 4.23 14.80 -11.01
CA SER A 342 4.02 16.25 -10.89
C SER A 342 5.24 16.98 -10.30
N ALA A 343 6.00 16.35 -9.41
CA ALA A 343 7.22 16.91 -8.85
C ALA A 343 8.39 16.86 -9.86
N ASP A 344 8.49 15.79 -10.65
CA ASP A 344 9.43 15.67 -11.77
C ASP A 344 9.16 16.75 -12.82
N ASP A 345 7.90 16.99 -13.19
CA ASP A 345 7.51 18.02 -14.16
C ASP A 345 7.99 19.41 -13.70
N GLN A 346 7.76 19.79 -12.44
CA GLN A 346 8.24 21.06 -11.87
C GLN A 346 9.78 21.14 -11.82
N TYR A 347 10.43 20.02 -11.51
CA TYR A 347 11.89 19.93 -11.48
C TYR A 347 12.50 20.10 -12.89
N GLU A 348 11.88 19.53 -13.92
CA GLU A 348 12.31 19.66 -15.32
C GLU A 348 12.05 21.07 -15.87
N GLU A 349 11.01 21.76 -15.40
CA GLU A 349 10.72 23.16 -15.70
C GLU A 349 11.73 24.14 -15.05
N GLY A 350 12.53 23.68 -14.08
CA GLY A 350 13.50 24.49 -13.34
C GLY A 350 12.91 25.24 -12.14
N ASP A 351 11.62 25.02 -11.80
CA ASP A 351 11.02 25.58 -10.60
C ASP A 351 11.33 24.70 -9.37
N TYR A 352 12.56 24.82 -8.87
CA TYR A 352 13.03 23.99 -7.77
C TYR A 352 12.30 24.23 -6.44
N ILE A 353 11.66 25.39 -6.26
CA ILE A 353 10.86 25.70 -5.07
C ILE A 353 9.56 24.90 -5.10
N GLN A 354 8.81 24.98 -6.21
CA GLN A 354 7.59 24.20 -6.37
C GLN A 354 7.88 22.70 -6.44
N ALA A 355 8.97 22.30 -7.10
CA ALA A 355 9.41 20.91 -7.13
C ALA A 355 9.66 20.35 -5.72
N LYS A 356 10.34 21.11 -4.85
CA LYS A 356 10.59 20.70 -3.46
C LYS A 356 9.31 20.43 -2.70
N ASP A 357 8.34 21.35 -2.74
CA ASP A 357 7.05 21.20 -2.07
C ASP A 357 6.26 20.01 -2.64
N ALA A 358 6.31 19.80 -3.95
CA ALA A 358 5.70 18.66 -4.62
C ALA A 358 6.36 17.33 -4.19
N TYR A 359 7.68 17.26 -4.10
CA TYR A 359 8.41 16.09 -3.61
C TYR A 359 8.13 15.80 -2.13
N LEU A 360 8.04 16.83 -1.27
CA LEU A 360 7.65 16.65 0.12
C LEU A 360 6.22 16.10 0.24
N THR A 361 5.32 16.55 -0.63
CA THR A 361 3.95 16.02 -0.74
C THR A 361 3.96 14.56 -1.21
N ALA A 362 4.76 14.22 -2.23
CA ALA A 362 4.94 12.86 -2.70
C ALA A 362 5.53 11.94 -1.62
N MET A 363 6.52 12.43 -0.85
CA MET A 363 7.14 11.71 0.27
C MET A 363 6.13 11.35 1.37
N ALA A 364 5.19 12.25 1.67
CA ALA A 364 4.12 11.97 2.62
C ALA A 364 3.18 10.85 2.13
N ARG A 365 2.98 10.74 0.81
CA ARG A 365 2.10 9.74 0.17
C ARG A 365 2.75 8.38 -0.01
N VAL A 366 4.07 8.34 -0.24
CA VAL A 366 4.88 7.11 -0.40
C VAL A 366 4.71 6.11 0.75
N ARG A 367 4.37 6.59 1.96
CA ARG A 367 4.07 5.73 3.13
C ARG A 367 2.86 4.81 2.92
N TYR A 368 1.95 5.16 2.03
CA TYR A 368 0.77 4.36 1.66
C TYR A 368 1.01 3.47 0.44
N ALA A 369 2.21 3.51 -0.13
CA ALA A 369 2.65 2.74 -1.28
C ALA A 369 3.93 1.95 -0.94
N ASP A 370 3.94 1.31 0.24
CA ASP A 370 5.04 0.47 0.76
C ASP A 370 6.43 1.11 0.76
N ASN A 371 6.49 2.44 0.82
CA ASN A 371 7.70 3.23 0.67
C ASN A 371 8.42 3.05 -0.69
N ALA A 372 7.73 2.54 -1.70
CA ALA A 372 8.26 2.40 -3.06
C ALA A 372 8.59 3.78 -3.62
N GLY A 373 9.83 3.96 -4.11
CA GLY A 373 10.32 5.24 -4.65
C GLY A 373 10.77 6.27 -3.61
N LEU A 374 10.77 5.95 -2.30
CA LEU A 374 11.25 6.87 -1.26
C LEU A 374 12.68 7.36 -1.53
N SER A 375 13.59 6.42 -1.86
CA SER A 375 14.99 6.74 -2.12
C SER A 375 15.18 7.70 -3.31
N TYR A 376 14.33 7.59 -4.34
CA TYR A 376 14.35 8.52 -5.47
C TYR A 376 13.97 9.93 -5.03
N ILE A 377 12.88 10.06 -4.27
CA ILE A 377 12.39 11.34 -3.76
C ILE A 377 13.43 11.99 -2.84
N GLU A 378 14.04 11.22 -1.92
CA GLU A 378 15.09 11.71 -1.04
C GLU A 378 16.29 12.22 -1.83
N LYS A 379 16.72 11.48 -2.86
CA LYS A 379 17.81 11.90 -3.74
C LYS A 379 17.48 13.19 -4.49
N LYS A 380 16.26 13.34 -5.00
CA LYS A 380 15.80 14.56 -5.67
C LYS A 380 15.74 15.76 -4.73
N LEU A 381 15.25 15.56 -3.50
CA LEU A 381 15.23 16.60 -2.47
C LEU A 381 16.65 17.04 -2.08
N GLU A 382 17.61 16.12 -2.01
CA GLU A 382 19.01 16.47 -1.76
C GLU A 382 19.61 17.26 -2.93
N GLN A 383 19.35 16.85 -4.18
CA GLN A 383 19.77 17.61 -5.37
C GLN A 383 19.19 19.03 -5.38
N ILE A 384 17.91 19.19 -5.04
CA ILE A 384 17.29 20.52 -4.93
C ILE A 384 17.99 21.34 -3.84
N ARG A 385 18.35 20.75 -2.70
CA ARG A 385 19.07 21.46 -1.63
C ARG A 385 20.44 21.95 -2.11
N GLU A 386 21.15 21.16 -2.91
CA GLU A 386 22.42 21.58 -3.52
C GLU A 386 22.21 22.78 -4.48
N TYR A 387 21.08 22.81 -5.22
CA TYR A 387 20.73 23.94 -6.09
C TYR A 387 20.35 25.18 -5.28
N GLU A 388 19.57 25.04 -4.22
CA GLU A 388 19.24 26.13 -3.28
C GLU A 388 20.52 26.80 -2.75
N GLN A 389 21.52 26.00 -2.36
CA GLN A 389 22.79 26.54 -1.87
C GLN A 389 23.53 27.38 -2.94
N VAL A 390 23.45 27.00 -4.22
CA VAL A 390 24.01 27.81 -5.31
C VAL A 390 23.29 29.15 -5.40
N PHE A 391 21.95 29.15 -5.37
CA PHE A 391 21.17 30.38 -5.43
C PHE A 391 21.37 31.28 -4.22
N ASP A 392 21.55 30.71 -3.03
CA ASP A 392 21.87 31.45 -1.80
C ASP A 392 23.19 32.21 -1.95
N TYR A 393 24.23 31.58 -2.53
CA TYR A 393 25.50 32.27 -2.81
C TYR A 393 25.33 33.42 -3.81
N ILE A 394 24.52 33.23 -4.86
CA ILE A 394 24.23 34.30 -5.84
C ILE A 394 23.50 35.44 -5.15
N THR A 395 22.45 35.16 -4.39
CA THR A 395 21.64 36.18 -3.70
C THR A 395 22.47 36.95 -2.67
N LEU A 396 23.37 36.27 -1.96
CA LEU A 396 24.30 36.92 -1.04
C LEU A 396 25.31 37.81 -1.80
N GLY A 397 25.80 37.35 -2.96
CA GLY A 397 26.64 38.15 -3.85
C GLY A 397 25.91 39.41 -4.35
N ASP A 398 24.64 39.28 -4.75
CA ASP A 398 23.80 40.40 -5.20
C ASP A 398 23.63 41.43 -4.09
N SER A 399 23.35 40.97 -2.87
CA SER A 399 23.23 41.84 -1.70
C SER A 399 24.53 42.58 -1.37
N LEU A 400 25.69 41.92 -1.53
CA LEU A 400 27.01 42.53 -1.31
C LEU A 400 27.37 43.53 -2.42
N LEU A 401 26.95 43.26 -3.66
CA LEU A 401 27.12 44.16 -4.79
C LEU A 401 26.28 45.44 -4.63
N GLU A 402 25.05 45.32 -4.11
CA GLU A 402 24.23 46.49 -3.76
C GLU A 402 24.87 47.37 -2.67
N LEU A 403 25.67 46.76 -1.78
CA LEU A 403 26.44 47.46 -0.75
C LEU A 403 27.83 47.91 -1.23
N GLU A 404 28.09 47.88 -2.55
CA GLU A 404 29.36 48.27 -3.18
C GLU A 404 30.59 47.51 -2.64
N SER A 405 30.37 46.34 -2.03
CA SER A 405 31.41 45.47 -1.46
C SER A 405 31.92 44.50 -2.52
N TYR A 406 32.60 45.03 -3.54
CA TYR A 406 32.94 44.31 -4.76
C TYR A 406 33.77 43.03 -4.54
N GLU A 407 34.79 43.05 -3.68
CA GLU A 407 35.62 41.86 -3.43
C GLU A 407 34.82 40.72 -2.78
N LEU A 408 33.94 41.05 -1.83
CA LEU A 408 33.11 40.07 -1.13
C LEU A 408 32.02 39.52 -2.07
N ALA A 409 31.44 40.35 -2.93
CA ALA A 409 30.50 39.91 -3.95
C ALA A 409 31.18 38.94 -4.94
N GLU A 410 32.40 39.24 -5.39
CA GLU A 410 33.19 38.36 -6.27
C GLU A 410 33.41 36.99 -5.63
N GLU A 411 33.82 36.96 -4.36
CA GLU A 411 34.04 35.72 -3.61
C GLU A 411 32.77 34.85 -3.62
N LYS A 412 31.61 35.44 -3.37
CA LYS A 412 30.33 34.71 -3.32
C LYS A 412 29.87 34.21 -4.68
N TYR A 413 29.98 35.00 -5.75
CA TYR A 413 29.66 34.47 -7.07
C TYR A 413 30.64 33.39 -7.54
N LEU A 414 31.92 33.47 -7.16
CA LEU A 414 32.90 32.40 -7.43
C LEU A 414 32.62 31.14 -6.61
N GLU A 415 32.14 31.26 -5.38
CA GLU A 415 31.61 30.13 -4.60
C GLU A 415 30.39 29.51 -5.30
N ALA A 416 29.41 30.31 -5.72
CA ALA A 416 28.25 29.86 -6.48
C ALA A 416 28.66 29.09 -7.74
N LYS A 417 29.54 29.68 -8.56
CA LYS A 417 30.05 29.08 -9.80
C LYS A 417 30.77 27.74 -9.56
N ARG A 418 31.60 27.67 -8.51
CA ARG A 418 32.33 26.44 -8.15
C ARG A 418 31.35 25.36 -7.66
N SER A 419 30.41 25.73 -6.80
CA SER A 419 29.38 24.82 -6.28
C SER A 419 28.51 24.27 -7.41
N ALA A 420 27.98 25.16 -8.27
CA ALA A 420 27.18 24.79 -9.43
C ALA A 420 27.93 23.87 -10.40
N ALA A 421 29.23 24.13 -10.64
CA ALA A 421 30.05 23.28 -11.47
C ALA A 421 30.30 21.90 -10.84
N ALA A 422 30.46 21.81 -9.51
CA ALA A 422 30.70 20.56 -8.80
C ALA A 422 29.50 19.59 -8.89
N ILE A 423 28.28 20.15 -8.91
CA ILE A 423 27.02 19.40 -8.99
C ILE A 423 26.44 19.33 -10.42
N TYR A 424 27.20 19.78 -11.43
CA TYR A 424 26.78 19.81 -12.83
C TYR A 424 25.50 20.64 -13.12
N PHE A 425 25.22 21.65 -12.29
CA PHE A 425 24.07 22.54 -12.45
C PHE A 425 24.40 23.67 -13.46
N ALA A 426 24.07 23.44 -14.73
CA ALA A 426 24.43 24.33 -15.83
C ALA A 426 23.78 25.72 -15.72
N GLU A 427 22.49 25.77 -15.36
CA GLU A 427 21.74 27.02 -15.23
C GLU A 427 22.31 27.90 -14.12
N GLY A 428 22.44 27.39 -12.89
CA GLY A 428 23.02 28.15 -11.78
C GLY A 428 24.47 28.58 -12.04
N LYS A 429 25.25 27.77 -12.76
CA LYS A 429 26.59 28.16 -13.21
C LYS A 429 26.55 29.34 -14.17
N GLN A 430 25.61 29.36 -15.10
CA GLN A 430 25.43 30.47 -16.04
C GLN A 430 24.98 31.74 -15.30
N GLN A 431 24.00 31.63 -14.39
CA GLN A 431 23.57 32.76 -13.59
C GLN A 431 24.70 33.37 -12.74
N ALA A 432 25.56 32.54 -12.14
CA ALA A 432 26.73 33.02 -11.41
C ALA A 432 27.78 33.70 -12.32
N LEU A 433 27.91 33.26 -13.58
CA LEU A 433 28.77 33.92 -14.57
C LEU A 433 28.20 35.28 -14.99
N ASP A 434 26.90 35.33 -15.27
CA ASP A 434 26.21 36.57 -15.65
C ASP A 434 26.31 37.61 -14.51
N ALA A 435 26.17 37.17 -13.26
CA ALA A 435 26.33 38.03 -12.08
C ALA A 435 27.79 38.54 -11.91
N LEU A 436 28.80 37.70 -12.20
CA LEU A 436 30.20 38.11 -12.23
C LEU A 436 30.47 39.15 -13.33
N ASP A 437 29.88 39.01 -14.51
CA ASP A 437 30.06 39.97 -15.60
C ASP A 437 29.47 41.34 -15.20
N VAL A 438 28.27 41.36 -14.61
CA VAL A 438 27.66 42.58 -14.06
C VAL A 438 28.51 43.19 -12.94
N LEU A 439 29.05 42.36 -12.05
CA LEU A 439 29.95 42.80 -10.98
C LEU A 439 31.17 43.51 -11.55
N TYR A 440 31.87 42.89 -12.51
CA TYR A 440 33.10 43.45 -13.07
C TYR A 440 32.86 44.73 -13.87
N GLU A 441 31.73 44.84 -14.57
CA GLU A 441 31.34 46.07 -15.24
C GLU A 441 31.17 47.22 -14.23
N LYS A 442 30.40 47.00 -13.16
CA LYS A 442 30.21 48.00 -12.08
C LYS A 442 31.51 48.33 -11.36
N TRP A 443 32.33 47.32 -11.03
CA TRP A 443 33.57 47.53 -10.32
C TRP A 443 34.61 48.29 -11.15
N SER A 444 34.68 48.00 -12.46
CA SER A 444 35.54 48.75 -13.38
C SER A 444 35.09 50.21 -13.52
N ALA A 445 33.78 50.46 -13.58
CA ALA A 445 33.25 51.83 -13.62
C ALA A 445 33.60 52.60 -12.35
N ALA A 446 33.40 51.99 -11.17
CA ALA A 446 33.75 52.60 -9.88
C ALA A 446 35.26 52.91 -9.77
N LYS A 447 36.13 52.01 -10.26
CA LYS A 447 37.59 52.25 -10.29
C LYS A 447 37.99 53.40 -11.21
N GLU A 448 37.35 53.55 -12.36
CA GLU A 448 37.66 54.68 -13.25
C GLU A 448 37.12 56.00 -12.67
N GLU A 449 35.95 55.98 -12.01
CA GLU A 449 35.43 57.15 -11.29
C GLU A 449 36.35 57.57 -10.13
N GLU A 450 36.82 56.62 -9.31
CA GLU A 450 37.79 56.87 -8.24
C GLU A 450 39.09 57.45 -8.80
N LYS A 451 39.59 56.89 -9.90
CA LYS A 451 40.80 57.37 -10.58
C LYS A 451 40.61 58.77 -11.16
N GLU A 452 39.47 59.06 -11.78
CA GLU A 452 39.13 60.42 -12.23
C GLU A 452 39.05 61.39 -11.07
N GLN A 453 38.42 61.00 -9.96
CA GLN A 453 38.33 61.82 -8.76
C GLN A 453 39.70 62.11 -8.16
N ASN A 454 40.55 61.09 -8.03
CA ASN A 454 41.93 61.22 -7.56
C ASN A 454 42.75 62.09 -8.51
N ALA A 455 42.58 61.95 -9.83
CA ALA A 455 43.26 62.79 -10.81
C ALA A 455 42.80 64.27 -10.73
N ARG A 456 41.49 64.51 -10.55
CA ARG A 456 40.94 65.86 -10.34
C ARG A 456 41.47 66.48 -9.04
N GLN A 457 41.52 65.71 -7.95
CA GLN A 457 42.10 66.15 -6.67
C GLN A 457 43.59 66.48 -6.82
N ALA A 458 44.37 65.60 -7.45
CA ALA A 458 45.79 65.85 -7.71
C ALA A 458 46.01 67.08 -8.59
N GLN A 459 45.22 67.25 -9.65
CA GLN A 459 45.28 68.43 -10.52
C GLN A 459 44.91 69.72 -9.76
N ALA A 460 43.89 69.67 -8.91
CA ALA A 460 43.50 70.79 -8.06
C ALA A 460 44.61 71.12 -7.05
N GLN A 461 45.30 70.12 -6.50
CA GLN A 461 46.44 70.32 -5.59
C GLN A 461 47.64 70.96 -6.30
N VAL A 462 47.95 70.54 -7.54
CA VAL A 462 48.99 71.18 -8.38
C VAL A 462 48.60 72.62 -8.70
N SER A 463 47.35 72.87 -9.09
CA SER A 463 46.86 74.23 -9.35
C SER A 463 46.97 75.13 -8.11
N ALA A 464 46.64 74.61 -6.92
CA ALA A 464 46.78 75.36 -5.68
C ALA A 464 48.26 75.67 -5.40
N ALA A 465 49.16 74.69 -5.56
CA ALA A 465 50.60 74.86 -5.37
C ALA A 465 51.22 75.88 -6.35
N ASP A 466 50.79 75.88 -7.61
CA ASP A 466 51.24 76.86 -8.61
C ASP A 466 50.85 78.29 -8.23
N ILE A 467 49.67 78.48 -7.64
CA ILE A 467 49.22 79.79 -7.15
C ILE A 467 50.03 80.21 -5.91
N VAL A 468 50.37 79.28 -5.01
CA VAL A 468 51.31 79.57 -3.91
C VAL A 468 52.65 80.02 -4.47
N ARG A 469 53.17 79.34 -5.50
CA ARG A 469 54.43 79.72 -6.17
C ARG A 469 54.36 81.11 -6.79
N GLN A 470 53.24 81.47 -7.43
CA GLN A 470 53.03 82.84 -7.93
C GLN A 470 53.01 83.86 -6.79
N GLY A 471 52.42 83.53 -5.65
CA GLY A 471 52.49 84.36 -4.43
C GLY A 471 53.90 84.50 -3.88
N ASP A 472 54.68 83.41 -3.86
CA ASP A 472 56.08 83.40 -3.44
C ASP A 472 56.97 84.23 -4.39
N ASP A 473 56.75 84.13 -5.70
CA ASP A 473 57.45 84.92 -6.72
C ASP A 473 57.13 86.43 -6.52
N ALA A 474 55.85 86.80 -6.41
CA ALA A 474 55.42 88.19 -6.16
C ALA A 474 55.99 88.74 -4.85
N TYR A 475 56.03 87.92 -3.79
CA TYR A 475 56.67 88.27 -2.52
C TYR A 475 58.15 88.62 -2.71
N SER A 476 58.88 87.81 -3.49
CA SER A 476 60.32 88.01 -3.75
C SER A 476 60.62 89.23 -4.60
N GLU A 477 59.70 89.64 -5.47
CA GLU A 477 59.79 90.85 -6.30
C GLU A 477 59.41 92.14 -5.53
N GLY A 478 58.94 92.02 -4.28
CA GLY A 478 58.50 93.13 -3.44
C GLY A 478 57.06 93.60 -3.71
N ASP A 479 56.28 92.85 -4.51
CA ASP A 479 54.85 93.06 -4.71
C ASP A 479 54.05 92.33 -3.62
N TYR A 480 54.08 92.90 -2.42
CA TYR A 480 53.42 92.33 -1.25
C TYR A 480 51.89 92.28 -1.38
N ASP A 481 51.27 93.25 -2.05
CA ASP A 481 49.83 93.26 -2.30
C ASP A 481 49.42 92.16 -3.29
N GLY A 482 50.22 91.96 -4.36
CA GLY A 482 50.04 90.85 -5.29
C GLY A 482 50.21 89.49 -4.63
N ALA A 483 51.24 89.33 -3.79
CA ALA A 483 51.48 88.11 -3.01
C ALA A 483 50.29 87.75 -2.11
N MET A 484 49.67 88.76 -1.46
CA MET A 484 48.50 88.57 -0.59
C MET A 484 47.32 87.98 -1.36
N VAL A 485 47.03 88.51 -2.54
CA VAL A 485 45.94 88.03 -3.40
C VAL A 485 46.17 86.58 -3.79
N PHE A 486 47.38 86.22 -4.24
CA PHE A 486 47.70 84.84 -4.61
C PHE A 486 47.61 83.89 -3.42
N TYR A 487 48.12 84.25 -2.24
CA TYR A 487 48.00 83.39 -1.06
C TYR A 487 46.55 83.20 -0.60
N LEU A 488 45.70 84.22 -0.67
CA LEU A 488 44.27 84.09 -0.35
C LEU A 488 43.54 83.16 -1.34
N ILE A 489 43.82 83.29 -2.64
CA ILE A 489 43.25 82.39 -3.67
C ILE A 489 43.73 80.95 -3.43
N ALA A 490 45.01 80.74 -3.13
CA ALA A 490 45.54 79.42 -2.82
C ALA A 490 44.93 78.84 -1.54
N LEU A 491 44.71 79.67 -0.51
CA LEU A 491 44.10 79.26 0.75
C LEU A 491 42.65 78.78 0.55
N GLU A 492 41.87 79.47 -0.27
CA GLU A 492 40.51 79.04 -0.61
C GLU A 492 40.52 77.69 -1.34
N LYS A 493 41.43 77.51 -2.31
CA LYS A 493 41.60 76.22 -3.00
C LYS A 493 42.01 75.07 -2.06
N TYR A 494 42.93 75.29 -1.12
CA TYR A 494 43.30 74.25 -0.16
C TYR A 494 42.20 73.96 0.87
N ARG A 495 41.32 74.93 1.18
CA ARG A 495 40.12 74.69 2.00
C ARG A 495 39.08 73.86 1.26
N GLU A 496 38.86 74.11 -0.04
CA GLU A 496 38.01 73.26 -0.89
C GLU A 496 38.55 71.83 -1.01
N LEU A 497 39.87 71.65 -0.95
CA LEU A 497 40.53 70.34 -0.91
C LEU A 497 40.61 69.71 0.50
N GLU A 498 40.07 70.39 1.51
CA GLU A 498 40.16 69.98 2.93
C GLU A 498 41.62 69.74 3.43
N ASP A 499 42.62 70.34 2.77
CA ASP A 499 44.04 70.23 3.14
C ASP A 499 44.36 71.21 4.27
N ALA A 500 44.09 70.77 5.50
CA ALA A 500 44.31 71.56 6.70
C ALA A 500 45.78 71.95 6.90
N ALA A 501 46.73 71.09 6.51
CA ALA A 501 48.15 71.34 6.68
C ALA A 501 48.63 72.49 5.78
N GLN A 502 48.29 72.44 4.49
CA GLN A 502 48.62 73.52 3.55
C GLN A 502 47.86 74.81 3.86
N SER A 503 46.60 74.70 4.30
CA SER A 503 45.82 75.85 4.77
C SER A 503 46.50 76.55 5.95
N THR A 504 47.01 75.81 6.95
CA THR A 504 47.77 76.40 8.07
C THR A 504 49.09 77.01 7.61
N ALA A 505 49.83 76.34 6.72
CA ALA A 505 51.08 76.88 6.18
C ALA A 505 50.87 78.20 5.44
N LEU A 506 49.82 78.31 4.62
CA LEU A 506 49.45 79.54 3.93
C LEU A 506 49.00 80.65 4.89
N ASN A 507 48.22 80.33 5.92
CA ASN A 507 47.87 81.31 6.95
C ASN A 507 49.12 81.89 7.62
N ASN A 508 50.14 81.07 7.91
CA ASN A 508 51.40 81.55 8.46
C ASN A 508 52.15 82.45 7.47
N LYS A 509 52.17 82.12 6.17
CA LYS A 509 52.73 83.00 5.12
C LYS A 509 51.99 84.33 5.03
N ILE A 510 50.66 84.32 5.14
CA ILE A 510 49.82 85.54 5.14
C ILE A 510 50.11 86.39 6.37
N ILE A 511 50.28 85.80 7.56
CA ILE A 511 50.67 86.53 8.77
C ILE A 511 52.03 87.20 8.58
N ALA A 512 53.05 86.44 8.14
CA ALA A 512 54.39 86.97 7.89
C ALA A 512 54.41 88.06 6.80
N LEU A 513 53.55 87.94 5.78
CA LEU A 513 53.36 88.95 4.74
C LEU A 513 52.74 90.23 5.31
N ASN A 514 51.71 90.13 6.15
CA ASN A 514 51.13 91.29 6.82
C ASN A 514 52.17 92.02 7.68
N GLU A 515 52.96 91.28 8.48
CA GLU A 515 54.06 91.85 9.27
C GLU A 515 55.08 92.57 8.36
N LYS A 516 55.39 92.00 7.19
CA LYS A 516 56.30 92.62 6.21
C LYS A 516 55.71 93.88 5.57
N GLN A 517 54.42 93.90 5.27
CA GLN A 517 53.72 95.09 4.77
C GLN A 517 53.73 96.22 5.81
N GLU A 518 53.50 95.89 7.08
CA GLU A 518 53.60 96.85 8.19
C GLU A 518 55.02 97.42 8.31
N GLU A 519 56.05 96.57 8.27
CA GLU A 519 57.47 96.99 8.30
C GLU A 519 57.79 97.95 7.15
N VAL A 520 57.37 97.62 5.92
CA VAL A 520 57.57 98.46 4.73
C VAL A 520 56.82 99.79 4.87
N GLU A 521 55.61 99.78 5.44
CA GLU A 521 54.84 101.00 5.68
C GLU A 521 55.50 101.91 6.73
N GLU A 522 56.04 101.34 7.81
CA GLU A 522 56.79 102.09 8.83
C GLU A 522 58.07 102.69 8.26
N ARG A 523 58.86 101.91 7.51
CA ARG A 523 60.07 102.41 6.83
C ARG A 523 59.74 103.51 5.83
N LEU A 524 58.60 103.40 5.13
CA LEU A 524 58.12 104.44 4.23
C LEU A 524 57.68 105.72 4.99
N LYS A 525 57.10 105.60 6.19
CA LYS A 525 56.81 106.74 7.07
C LYS A 525 58.10 107.40 7.55
N GLU A 526 59.10 106.61 7.95
CA GLU A 526 60.43 107.10 8.34
C GLU A 526 61.08 107.90 7.20
N ALA A 527 61.09 107.36 5.98
CA ALA A 527 61.62 108.04 4.79
C ALA A 527 60.91 109.39 4.53
N LYS A 528 59.58 109.44 4.70
CA LYS A 528 58.80 110.69 4.55
C LYS A 528 59.12 111.71 5.64
N VAL A 529 59.34 111.28 6.89
CA VAL A 529 59.73 112.17 7.98
C VAL A 529 61.10 112.77 7.71
N LEU A 530 62.06 111.95 7.25
CA LEU A 530 63.40 112.41 6.88
C LEU A 530 63.36 113.37 5.68
N GLU A 531 62.53 113.08 4.66
CA GLU A 531 62.28 113.97 3.52
C GLU A 531 61.72 115.33 3.97
N GLU A 532 60.79 115.34 4.91
CA GLU A 532 60.20 116.56 5.47
C GLU A 532 61.21 117.34 6.33
N GLN A 533 61.97 116.65 7.19
CA GLN A 533 63.04 117.26 7.99
C GLN A 533 64.12 117.88 7.11
N ALA A 534 64.51 117.19 6.04
CA ALA A 534 65.45 117.71 5.05
C ALA A 534 64.93 118.99 4.39
N ARG A 535 63.62 119.05 4.08
CA ARG A 535 62.98 120.26 3.55
C ARG A 535 63.05 121.42 4.55
N LEU A 536 62.78 121.17 5.82
CA LEU A 536 62.84 122.18 6.88
C LEU A 536 64.26 122.73 7.08
N TYR A 537 65.28 121.87 7.14
CA TYR A 537 66.68 122.32 7.23
C TYR A 537 67.11 123.14 5.99
N ALA A 538 66.64 122.76 4.79
CA ALA A 538 66.90 123.51 3.58
C ALA A 538 66.22 124.89 3.56
N GLU A 539 65.07 125.04 4.24
CA GLU A 539 64.38 126.33 4.45
C GLU A 539 65.16 127.21 5.46
N ASP A 540 65.70 126.62 6.53
CA ASP A 540 66.52 127.28 7.55
C ASP A 540 67.97 127.58 7.08
N LYS A 541 68.30 127.26 5.82
CA LYS A 541 69.62 127.40 5.19
C LYS A 541 70.73 126.55 5.83
N ASP A 542 70.39 125.52 6.60
CA ASP A 542 71.34 124.51 7.07
C ASP A 542 71.43 123.40 6.01
N TYR A 543 72.15 123.70 4.92
CA TYR A 543 72.19 122.84 3.75
C TYR A 543 72.96 121.53 3.98
N GLU A 544 73.93 121.52 4.89
CA GLU A 544 74.66 120.30 5.28
C GLU A 544 73.72 119.30 5.98
N GLN A 545 72.92 119.75 6.95
CA GLN A 545 71.95 118.87 7.60
C GLN A 545 70.84 118.44 6.63
N ALA A 546 70.35 119.34 5.77
CA ALA A 546 69.36 119.00 4.75
C ALA A 546 69.85 117.88 3.81
N LYS A 547 71.11 117.95 3.36
CA LYS A 547 71.73 116.95 2.50
C LYS A 547 71.80 115.58 3.18
N ILE A 548 72.24 115.54 4.44
CA ILE A 548 72.34 114.30 5.22
C ILE A 548 70.95 113.65 5.37
N GLN A 549 69.92 114.43 5.71
CA GLN A 549 68.57 113.89 5.86
C GLN A 549 67.98 113.39 4.53
N TYR A 550 68.19 114.11 3.42
CA TYR A 550 67.80 113.61 2.11
C TYR A 550 68.57 112.36 1.68
N GLN A 551 69.86 112.23 2.03
CA GLN A 551 70.63 111.02 1.76
C GLN A 551 70.09 109.82 2.53
N TYR A 552 69.69 109.99 3.80
CA TYR A 552 69.02 108.94 4.56
C TYR A 552 67.64 108.58 3.98
N ALA A 553 66.81 109.58 3.64
CA ALA A 553 65.52 109.35 3.00
C ALA A 553 65.66 108.60 1.66
N LYS A 554 66.64 109.02 0.83
CA LYS A 554 66.96 108.36 -0.44
C LYS A 554 67.39 106.90 -0.21
N ALA A 555 68.26 106.65 0.76
CA ALA A 555 68.72 105.30 1.07
C ALA A 555 67.55 104.37 1.44
N ILE A 556 66.60 104.85 2.25
CA ILE A 556 65.40 104.08 2.59
C ILE A 556 64.49 103.88 1.37
N TYR A 557 64.26 104.90 0.55
CA TYR A 557 63.46 104.72 -0.67
C TYR A 557 64.10 103.74 -1.67
N THR A 558 65.44 103.74 -1.80
CA THR A 558 66.17 102.74 -2.60
C THR A 558 66.09 101.34 -1.99
N GLU A 559 66.20 101.21 -0.66
CA GLU A 559 66.03 99.94 0.06
C GLU A 559 64.64 99.34 -0.14
N LEU A 560 63.59 100.17 -0.17
CA LEU A 560 62.21 99.76 -0.41
C LEU A 560 61.86 99.59 -1.91
N GLY A 561 62.86 99.66 -2.81
CA GLY A 561 62.65 99.54 -4.26
C GLY A 561 61.80 100.66 -4.88
N LYS A 562 61.65 101.80 -4.20
CA LYS A 562 60.92 102.98 -4.69
C LYS A 562 61.85 103.89 -5.50
N ASP A 563 62.44 103.36 -6.56
CA ASP A 563 63.48 104.03 -7.36
C ASP A 563 63.05 105.40 -7.91
N ASN A 564 61.79 105.53 -8.33
CA ASN A 564 61.24 106.82 -8.78
C ASN A 564 61.32 107.87 -7.68
N LYS A 565 60.99 107.49 -6.44
CA LYS A 565 61.02 108.40 -5.30
C LYS A 565 62.47 108.65 -4.85
N ALA A 566 63.33 107.64 -4.86
CA ALA A 566 64.76 107.82 -4.60
C ALA A 566 65.44 108.77 -5.61
N ASN A 567 65.04 108.71 -6.89
CA ASN A 567 65.51 109.63 -7.93
C ASN A 567 64.99 111.05 -7.73
N GLU A 568 63.73 111.21 -7.30
CA GLU A 568 63.17 112.51 -6.90
C GLU A 568 63.97 113.14 -5.75
N ILE A 569 64.28 112.36 -4.71
CA ILE A 569 65.11 112.81 -3.60
C ILE A 569 66.54 113.14 -4.06
N GLN A 570 67.11 112.39 -5.00
CA GLN A 570 68.40 112.74 -5.59
C GLN A 570 68.36 114.12 -6.26
N GLY A 571 67.29 114.44 -6.99
CA GLY A 571 67.10 115.78 -7.55
C GLY A 571 67.04 116.86 -6.46
N ALA A 572 66.40 116.59 -5.32
CA ALA A 572 66.39 117.50 -4.18
C ALA A 572 67.78 117.70 -3.56
N ILE A 573 68.59 116.63 -3.46
CA ILE A 573 70.00 116.70 -3.01
C ILE A 573 70.83 117.58 -3.94
N ASP A 574 70.69 117.42 -5.26
CA ASP A 574 71.44 118.21 -6.24
C ASP A 574 71.11 119.72 -6.12
N ILE A 575 69.85 120.05 -5.81
CA ILE A 575 69.42 121.43 -5.54
C ILE A 575 70.06 121.98 -4.25
N VAL A 576 70.12 121.18 -3.20
CA VAL A 576 70.77 121.55 -1.93
C VAL A 576 72.27 121.77 -2.14
N ASP A 577 72.94 120.93 -2.94
CA ASP A 577 74.37 121.07 -3.27
C ASP A 577 74.67 122.36 -4.05
N ALA A 578 73.79 122.72 -4.99
CA ALA A 578 73.89 123.97 -5.72
C ALA A 578 73.74 125.19 -4.79
N LYS A 579 72.82 125.13 -3.82
CA LYS A 579 72.61 126.21 -2.82
C LYS A 579 73.77 126.32 -1.83
N THR A 580 74.33 125.20 -1.37
CA THR A 580 75.52 125.17 -0.50
C THR A 580 76.70 125.87 -1.17
N SER A 581 76.96 125.55 -2.44
CA SER A 581 78.01 126.20 -3.24
C SER A 581 77.80 127.70 -3.45
N GLN A 582 76.55 128.16 -3.39
CA GLN A 582 76.18 129.58 -3.52
C GLN A 582 76.36 130.32 -2.19
N GLN A 583 75.99 129.70 -1.06
CA GLN A 583 76.22 130.26 0.27
C GLN A 583 77.72 130.36 0.60
N GLU A 584 78.53 129.35 0.26
CA GLU A 584 79.99 129.40 0.42
C GLU A 584 80.63 130.53 -0.41
N LYS A 585 80.06 130.84 -1.58
CA LYS A 585 80.47 132.00 -2.39
C LYS A 585 80.07 133.33 -1.74
N GLU A 586 78.86 133.43 -1.21
CA GLU A 586 78.38 134.63 -0.52
C GLU A 586 79.16 134.90 0.79
N GLU A 587 79.54 133.85 1.55
CA GLU A 587 80.41 133.97 2.73
C GLU A 587 81.86 134.29 2.36
N ALA A 588 82.40 133.75 1.25
CA ALA A 588 83.72 134.11 0.74
C ALA A 588 83.78 135.54 0.17
N ASP A 589 82.69 136.04 -0.42
CA ASP A 589 82.57 137.42 -0.90
C ASP A 589 82.36 138.41 0.28
N ALA A 590 81.64 138.02 1.33
CA ALA A 590 81.53 138.80 2.58
C ALA A 590 82.87 138.90 3.34
N ALA A 591 83.65 137.81 3.40
CA ALA A 591 85.00 137.82 3.97
C ALA A 591 85.99 138.69 3.15
N ARG A 592 85.81 138.77 1.82
CA ARG A 592 86.57 139.67 0.93
C ARG A 592 86.17 141.15 1.04
N GLU A 593 84.95 141.46 1.48
CA GLU A 593 84.53 142.84 1.78
C GLU A 593 85.05 143.33 3.14
N GLU A 594 85.16 142.45 4.16
CA GLU A 594 85.81 142.78 5.43
C GLU A 594 87.33 143.00 5.29
N GLU A 595 88.04 142.25 4.43
CA GLU A 595 89.46 142.47 4.14
C GLU A 595 89.75 143.77 3.34
N LYS A 596 88.78 144.31 2.59
CA LYS A 596 88.92 145.60 1.87
C LYS A 596 88.73 146.83 2.76
N ALA A 597 88.16 146.69 3.95
CA ALA A 597 87.99 147.80 4.90
C ALA A 597 89.26 148.08 5.74
N ALA A 598 90.25 147.18 5.77
CA ALA A 598 91.41 147.28 6.65
C ALA A 598 92.71 147.79 5.97
N GLY A 599 92.70 148.11 4.67
CA GLY A 599 93.90 148.40 3.87
C GLY A 599 93.91 149.75 3.13
N SER A 600 93.82 150.88 3.84
CA SER A 600 94.06 152.22 3.25
C SER A 600 94.50 153.24 4.32
N GLN A 601 95.80 153.45 4.47
CA GLN A 601 96.41 154.60 5.16
C GLN A 601 97.34 155.40 4.22
N ASN A 602 97.00 156.67 3.99
CA ASN A 602 97.81 157.86 3.67
C ASN A 602 98.69 158.03 2.41
N THR A 603 98.45 159.17 1.72
CA THR A 603 99.43 160.14 1.15
C THR A 603 98.95 161.60 1.39
N VAL A 604 99.87 162.59 1.46
CA VAL A 604 99.72 163.98 2.02
C VAL A 604 99.92 165.12 0.97
N SER A 605 99.20 166.26 1.10
CA SER A 605 99.36 167.64 0.52
C SER A 605 99.14 167.94 -0.99
N GLY A 606 98.35 169.00 -1.29
CA GLY A 606 98.49 169.90 -2.46
C GLY A 606 97.19 170.40 -3.16
N ASN A 607 96.80 171.67 -2.90
CA ASN A 607 95.76 172.55 -3.50
C ASN A 607 94.31 172.06 -3.69
#